data_AF-A0A9E3QXT5-F1
#
_entry.id   AF-A0A9E3QXT5-F1
#
_cell.length_a   1.000
_cell.length_b   1.000
_cell.length_c   1.000
_cell.angle_alpha   90.00
_cell.angle_beta   90.00
_cell.angle_gamma   90.00
#
_symmetry.space_group_name_H-M   'P 1'
#
loop_
_entity.id
_entity.type
_entity.pdbx_description
1 polymer ?
#
loop_
_entity_poly.entity_id
_entity_poly.type
_entity_poly.pdbx_seq_one_letter_code
_entity_poly.pdbx_strand_id
1 'polypeptide(L)'
;MNLREGDTVVRTGTYLYDGTVLGDLRIVRTNVRSGSGDNLDEPWFLDDLPEPWGPTIHPGPWFDVVYTPAGERGRFRTCVPGYRSLEAAVASVEKRFTGVVWGD
;
A
#
# COMPACT_ATOMS: atom_id res chain seq x y z
N MET A 1 -9.89 1.83 -2.63
CA MET A 1 -9.43 2.57 -1.47
C MET A 1 -9.80 4.00 -1.78
N ASN A 2 -10.68 4.56 -0.99
CA ASN A 2 -10.90 6.00 -1.02
C ASN A 2 -9.74 6.63 -0.26
N LEU A 3 -9.17 7.70 -0.80
CA LEU A 3 -8.14 8.47 -0.13
C LEU A 3 -8.75 9.14 1.10
N ARG A 4 -8.04 9.12 2.23
CA ARG A 4 -8.41 9.88 3.43
C ARG A 4 -8.02 11.34 3.24
N GLU A 5 -8.56 12.22 4.07
CA GLU A 5 -8.11 13.60 4.13
C GLU A 5 -6.62 13.65 4.49
N GLY A 6 -5.82 14.36 3.68
CA GLY A 6 -4.36 14.45 3.83
C GLY A 6 -3.56 13.34 3.11
N ASP A 7 -4.21 12.32 2.57
CA ASP A 7 -3.53 11.34 1.72
C ASP A 7 -3.16 11.97 0.36
N THR A 8 -1.98 11.63 -0.16
CA THR A 8 -1.48 12.14 -1.44
C THR A 8 -1.02 11.01 -2.33
N VAL A 9 -1.52 10.93 -3.56
CA VAL A 9 -0.94 10.03 -4.56
C VAL A 9 0.42 10.60 -4.98
N VAL A 10 1.49 9.87 -4.66
CA VAL A 10 2.87 10.27 -4.95
C VAL A 10 3.47 9.54 -6.14
N ARG A 11 2.83 8.44 -6.57
CA ARG A 11 3.20 7.74 -7.80
C ARG A 11 2.01 7.01 -8.41
N THR A 12 1.98 6.93 -9.73
CA THR A 12 0.98 6.16 -10.50
C THR A 12 1.69 5.26 -11.49
N GLY A 13 1.09 4.13 -11.81
CA GLY A 13 1.61 3.23 -12.83
C GLY A 13 0.58 2.19 -13.24
N THR A 14 1.03 1.21 -14.00
CA THR A 14 0.24 0.04 -14.41
C THR A 14 1.03 -1.23 -14.21
N TYR A 15 0.34 -2.36 -14.12
CA TYR A 15 0.94 -3.69 -14.08
C TYR A 15 0.13 -4.69 -14.90
N LEU A 16 0.70 -5.86 -15.16
CA LEU A 16 0.02 -6.99 -15.78
C LEU A 16 -0.30 -8.06 -14.72
N TYR A 17 -1.58 -8.32 -14.49
CA TYR A 17 -2.05 -9.49 -13.76
C TYR A 17 -1.97 -10.72 -14.67
N ASP A 18 -1.34 -11.78 -14.18
CA ASP A 18 -1.11 -13.03 -14.92
C ASP A 18 -0.52 -12.78 -16.32
N GLY A 19 0.37 -11.78 -16.42
CA GLY A 19 1.05 -11.39 -17.66
C GLY A 19 0.15 -10.80 -18.77
N THR A 20 -1.16 -10.65 -18.55
CA THR A 20 -2.12 -10.39 -19.63
C THR A 20 -3.11 -9.28 -19.33
N VAL A 21 -3.58 -9.14 -18.09
CA VAL A 21 -4.65 -8.19 -17.73
C VAL A 21 -4.04 -6.92 -17.14
N LEU A 22 -4.24 -5.78 -17.82
CA LEU A 22 -3.72 -4.50 -17.37
C LEU A 22 -4.49 -3.97 -16.14
N GLY A 23 -3.78 -3.78 -15.04
CA GLY A 23 -4.26 -3.13 -13.83
C GLY A 23 -3.54 -1.82 -13.56
N ASP A 24 -4.18 -0.93 -12.80
CA ASP A 24 -3.62 0.33 -12.34
C ASP A 24 -2.93 0.16 -10.99
N LEU A 25 -1.87 0.92 -10.78
CA LEU A 25 -1.11 1.04 -9.54
C LEU A 25 -1.06 2.49 -9.09
N ARG A 26 -1.09 2.70 -7.78
CA ARG A 26 -0.73 3.97 -7.16
C ARG A 26 0.05 3.73 -5.88
N ILE A 27 0.95 4.64 -5.57
CA ILE A 27 1.56 4.76 -4.25
C ILE A 27 0.98 6.00 -3.60
N VAL A 28 0.40 5.81 -2.42
CA VAL A 28 -0.26 6.85 -1.64
C VAL A 28 0.59 7.15 -0.42
N ARG A 29 1.03 8.39 -0.26
CA ARG A 29 1.59 8.86 1.00
C ARG A 29 0.45 9.16 1.96
N THR A 30 0.50 8.57 3.15
CA THR A 30 -0.43 8.81 4.25
C THR A 30 0.35 9.19 5.52
N ASN A 31 -0.35 9.78 6.49
CA ASN A 31 0.23 10.16 7.79
C ASN A 31 -0.06 9.13 8.89
N VAL A 32 -0.82 8.07 8.56
CA VAL A 32 -1.19 7.01 9.50
C VAL A 32 -1.23 5.67 8.79
N ARG A 33 -0.61 4.66 9.37
CA ARG A 33 -0.77 3.27 8.93
C ARG A 33 -1.66 2.52 9.92
N SER A 34 -2.66 1.83 9.40
CA SER A 34 -3.45 0.88 10.18
C SER A 34 -2.66 -0.42 10.40
N GLY A 35 -2.69 -0.92 11.62
CA GLY A 35 -2.25 -2.26 12.00
C GLY A 35 -2.85 -3.33 11.10
N SER A 36 -2.09 -4.37 10.75
CA SER A 36 -2.71 -5.57 10.13
C SER A 36 -3.60 -6.30 11.14
N GLY A 37 -3.33 -6.12 12.45
CA GLY A 37 -4.06 -6.79 13.51
C GLY A 37 -3.79 -8.29 13.56
N ASP A 38 -2.76 -8.76 12.84
CA ASP A 38 -2.27 -10.12 12.87
C ASP A 38 -0.97 -10.20 13.68
N ASN A 39 -0.67 -11.38 14.20
CA ASN A 39 0.51 -11.64 15.03
C ASN A 39 1.83 -11.71 14.23
N LEU A 40 1.80 -11.33 12.94
CA LEU A 40 2.95 -11.34 12.03
C LEU A 40 3.61 -9.97 11.89
N ASP A 41 3.11 -9.01 12.65
CA ASP A 41 3.67 -7.69 12.79
C ASP A 41 5.08 -7.75 13.40
N GLU A 42 6.04 -7.07 12.74
CA GLU A 42 7.43 -6.99 13.18
C GLU A 42 7.54 -6.47 14.63
N PRO A 43 8.57 -6.80 15.43
CA PRO A 43 8.63 -6.41 16.84
C PRO A 43 8.49 -4.90 17.10
N TRP A 44 9.03 -4.05 16.23
CA TRP A 44 8.87 -2.59 16.31
C TRP A 44 7.42 -2.10 16.06
N PHE A 45 6.54 -2.99 15.60
CA PHE A 45 5.12 -2.78 15.34
C PHE A 45 4.25 -3.17 16.54
N LEU A 46 4.77 -4.01 17.44
CA LEU A 46 4.07 -4.50 18.63
C LEU A 46 4.12 -3.50 19.80
N ASP A 47 5.06 -2.54 19.79
CA ASP A 47 5.28 -1.59 20.88
C ASP A 47 4.19 -0.50 21.00
N ASP A 48 3.25 -0.40 20.05
CA ASP A 48 2.16 0.60 20.03
C ASP A 48 0.77 0.02 20.36
N LEU A 49 0.67 -1.20 20.90
CA LEU A 49 -0.63 -1.85 21.18
C LEU A 49 -1.19 -1.46 22.57
N PRO A 50 -2.24 -0.62 22.69
CA PRO A 50 -3.05 -0.61 23.88
C PRO A 50 -3.85 -1.92 23.92
N GLU A 51 -3.59 -2.75 24.92
CA GLU A 51 -4.50 -3.86 25.20
C GLU A 51 -5.92 -3.35 25.48
N PRO A 52 -6.98 -4.08 25.10
CA PRO A 52 -7.00 -5.31 24.31
C PRO A 52 -7.80 -5.08 23.00
N TRP A 53 -7.20 -5.29 21.83
CA TRP A 53 -7.87 -5.39 20.52
C TRP A 53 -8.31 -4.07 19.83
N GLY A 54 -7.59 -2.97 20.01
CA GLY A 54 -7.76 -1.77 19.17
C GLY A 54 -6.99 -1.88 17.84
N PRO A 55 -7.45 -1.27 16.73
CA PRO A 55 -6.64 -1.14 15.54
C PRO A 55 -5.42 -0.26 15.86
N THR A 56 -4.22 -0.83 15.80
CA THR A 56 -2.97 -0.07 15.98
C THR A 56 -2.91 1.02 14.93
N ILE A 57 -2.87 2.29 15.34
CA ILE A 57 -2.68 3.42 14.42
C ILE A 57 -1.26 3.90 14.63
N HIS A 58 -0.40 3.71 13.63
CA HIS A 58 0.98 4.19 13.70
C HIS A 58 1.08 5.54 12.99
N PRO A 59 1.30 6.65 13.73
CA PRO A 59 1.49 7.95 13.12
C PRO A 59 2.83 8.04 12.39
N GLY A 60 2.89 8.84 11.33
CA GLY A 60 4.10 9.12 10.56
C GLY A 60 3.89 9.01 9.05
N PRO A 61 4.86 9.46 8.24
CA PRO A 61 4.76 9.30 6.79
C PRO A 61 4.89 7.82 6.44
N TRP A 62 3.85 7.30 5.80
CA TRP A 62 3.80 5.95 5.27
C TRP A 62 3.44 6.00 3.79
N PHE A 63 3.88 4.98 3.05
CA PHE A 63 3.64 4.85 1.63
C PHE A 63 2.85 3.56 1.40
N ASP A 64 1.57 3.68 1.08
CA ASP A 64 0.69 2.55 0.81
C ASP A 64 0.66 2.24 -0.68
N VAL A 65 0.76 0.95 -1.01
CA VAL A 65 0.59 0.46 -2.37
C VAL A 65 -0.87 0.09 -2.59
N VAL A 66 -1.49 0.73 -3.57
CA VAL A 66 -2.86 0.44 -3.98
C VAL A 66 -2.91 0.04 -5.45
N TYR A 67 -3.80 -0.89 -5.77
CA TYR A 67 -3.90 -1.46 -7.12
C TYR A 67 -5.35 -1.78 -7.47
N THR A 68 -5.68 -1.85 -8.76
CA THR A 68 -6.97 -2.36 -9.21
C THR A 68 -6.88 -3.87 -9.44
N PRO A 69 -7.73 -4.70 -8.85
CA PRO A 69 -7.81 -6.12 -9.19
C PRO A 69 -8.09 -6.35 -10.69
N ALA A 70 -7.77 -7.54 -11.18
CA ALA A 70 -8.04 -7.93 -12.55
C ALA A 70 -9.52 -7.74 -12.91
N GLY A 71 -9.80 -7.02 -13.99
CA GLY A 71 -11.16 -6.73 -14.44
C GLY A 71 -11.90 -5.65 -13.64
N GLU A 72 -11.30 -5.06 -12.60
CA GLU A 72 -11.91 -4.04 -11.74
C GLU A 72 -11.21 -2.68 -11.85
N ARG A 73 -10.87 -2.24 -13.08
CA ARG A 73 -10.22 -0.94 -13.30
C ARG A 73 -11.01 0.20 -12.65
N GLY A 74 -10.29 1.15 -12.06
CA GLY A 74 -10.85 2.24 -11.26
C GLY A 74 -11.25 1.87 -9.83
N ARG A 75 -11.30 0.58 -9.45
CA ARG A 75 -11.58 0.14 -8.07
C ARG A 75 -10.31 -0.29 -7.36
N PHE A 76 -9.66 0.66 -6.71
CA PHE A 76 -8.41 0.40 -5.98
C PHE A 76 -8.64 -0.46 -4.73
N ARG A 77 -7.67 -1.29 -4.37
CA ARG A 77 -7.56 -2.01 -3.10
C ARG A 77 -6.17 -1.83 -2.54
N THR A 78 -6.04 -1.89 -1.22
CA THR A 78 -4.73 -1.85 -0.56
C THR A 78 -4.08 -3.23 -0.64
N CYS A 79 -2.83 -3.29 -1.10
CA CYS A 79 -2.15 -4.56 -1.33
C CYS A 79 -1.27 -5.00 -0.16
N VAL A 80 -0.62 -4.06 0.53
CA VAL A 80 0.50 -4.36 1.42
C VAL A 80 0.54 -3.36 2.59
N PRO A 81 1.02 -3.78 3.78
CA PRO A 81 1.41 -2.89 4.86
C PRO A 81 2.27 -1.71 4.37
N GLY A 82 1.92 -0.49 4.78
CA GLY A 82 2.60 0.73 4.39
C GLY A 82 4.10 0.70 4.63
N TYR A 83 4.85 1.23 3.67
CA TYR A 83 6.32 1.31 3.68
C TYR A 83 6.80 2.62 4.32
N ARG A 84 8.03 2.63 4.84
CA ARG A 84 8.65 3.82 5.43
C ARG A 84 9.18 4.82 4.39
N SER A 85 9.33 4.41 3.13
CA SER A 85 9.81 5.29 2.06
C SER A 85 9.15 4.96 0.71
N LEU A 86 9.17 5.92 -0.21
CA LEU A 86 8.66 5.75 -1.57
C LEU A 86 9.47 4.70 -2.33
N GLU A 87 10.80 4.69 -2.17
CA GLU A 87 11.72 3.77 -2.83
C GLU A 87 11.43 2.32 -2.42
N ALA A 88 11.19 2.08 -1.14
CA ALA A 88 10.83 0.76 -0.63
C ALA A 88 9.48 0.27 -1.21
N ALA A 89 8.49 1.17 -1.29
CA ALA A 89 7.21 0.87 -1.90
C ALA A 89 7.35 0.51 -3.39
N VAL A 90 8.11 1.31 -4.15
CA VAL A 90 8.40 1.07 -5.58
C VAL A 90 9.09 -0.27 -5.79
N ALA A 91 10.19 -0.51 -5.08
CA ALA A 91 10.94 -1.76 -5.21
C ALA A 91 10.10 -2.99 -4.87
N SER A 92 9.20 -2.88 -3.89
CA SER A 92 8.31 -3.98 -3.54
C SER A 92 7.23 -4.23 -4.61
N VAL A 93 6.72 -3.18 -5.27
CA VAL A 93 5.79 -3.32 -6.39
C VAL A 93 6.47 -4.01 -7.56
N GLU A 94 7.67 -3.56 -7.93
CA GLU A 94 8.44 -4.12 -9.04
C GLU A 94 8.84 -5.58 -8.82
N LYS A 95 9.07 -5.97 -7.56
CA LYS A 95 9.31 -7.37 -7.19
C LYS A 95 8.04 -8.24 -7.25
N ARG A 96 6.87 -7.68 -6.92
CA ARG A 96 5.62 -8.43 -6.76
C ARG A 96 4.81 -8.54 -8.05
N PHE A 97 4.80 -7.48 -8.85
CA PHE A 97 3.97 -7.40 -10.05
C PHE A 97 4.83 -7.52 -11.31
N THR A 98 4.26 -8.11 -12.35
CA THR A 98 4.91 -8.23 -13.66
C THR A 98 4.52 -7.07 -14.57
N GLY A 99 5.44 -6.65 -15.43
CA GLY A 99 5.16 -5.62 -16.44
C GLY A 99 4.82 -4.26 -15.84
N VAL A 100 5.45 -3.91 -14.72
CA VAL A 100 5.23 -2.62 -14.07
C VAL A 100 5.76 -1.50 -14.95
N VAL A 101 4.91 -0.50 -15.22
CA VAL A 101 5.28 0.73 -15.91
C VAL A 101 4.80 1.90 -15.07
N TRP A 102 5.71 2.75 -14.63
CA TRP A 102 5.38 3.96 -13.89
C TRP A 102 5.06 5.10 -14.86
N GLY A 103 4.10 5.94 -14.48
CA GLY A 103 3.85 7.21 -15.17
C GLY A 103 4.87 8.27 -14.73
N ASP A 104 5.16 9.19 -15.64
CA ASP A 104 5.97 10.39 -15.39
C ASP A 104 5.22 11.44 -14.56
#